data_AF-S8CTI7-F1
#
_entry.id   AF-S8CTI7-F1
#
_cell.length_a   1.000
_cell.length_b   1.000
_cell.length_c   1.000
_cell.angle_alpha   90.00
_cell.angle_beta   90.00
_cell.angle_gamma   90.00
#
_symmetry.space_group_name_H-M   'P 1'
#
loop_
_entity.id
_entity.type
_entity.pdbx_description
1 polymer ?
#
loop_
_entity_poly.entity_id
_entity_poly.type
_entity_poly.pdbx_seq_one_letter_code
_entity_poly.pdbx_strand_id
1 'polypeptide(L)'
;MIKAPAPWGTAKHPVKFRIPTADNLVPIRLDIEIDGLKHRDAFLWNPSDPDSEVVVFAKRTVKDLKLPPAFVTQIVQSIQAQLGDFRSYEGQDMYAGEKIVPIK
;
A
#
# COMPACT_ATOMS: atom_id res chain seq x y z
N MET A 1 2.38 -57.54 -7.19
CA MET A 1 2.76 -56.34 -7.97
C MET A 1 2.23 -55.12 -7.24
N ILE A 2 3.12 -54.31 -6.66
CA ILE A 2 2.75 -53.14 -5.85
C ILE A 2 2.72 -51.92 -6.79
N LYS A 3 1.62 -51.17 -6.81
CA LYS A 3 1.45 -49.95 -7.61
C LYS A 3 2.09 -48.78 -6.84
N ALA A 4 3.12 -48.15 -7.40
CA ALA A 4 3.76 -46.97 -6.79
C ALA A 4 2.79 -45.77 -6.75
N PRO A 5 2.84 -44.89 -5.73
CA PRO A 5 2.06 -43.66 -5.74
C PRO A 5 2.69 -42.65 -6.71
N ALA A 6 1.84 -41.91 -7.42
CA ALA A 6 2.27 -40.88 -8.37
C ALA A 6 3.06 -39.76 -7.66
N PRO A 7 4.11 -39.20 -8.28
CA PRO A 7 4.81 -38.06 -7.71
C PRO A 7 3.86 -36.86 -7.67
N TRP A 8 3.78 -36.24 -6.50
CA TRP A 8 3.05 -34.99 -6.29
C TRP A 8 3.57 -33.95 -7.28
N GLY A 9 2.76 -33.62 -8.29
CA GLY A 9 3.09 -32.56 -9.22
C GLY A 9 3.09 -31.23 -8.47
N THR A 10 4.27 -30.68 -8.20
CA THR A 10 4.40 -29.26 -7.87
C THR A 10 4.00 -28.49 -9.12
N ALA A 11 2.79 -27.94 -9.13
CA ALA A 11 2.35 -27.06 -10.20
C ALA A 11 3.25 -25.81 -10.21
N LYS A 12 4.29 -25.83 -11.04
CA LYS A 12 5.26 -24.74 -11.27
C LYS A 12 4.66 -23.55 -12.02
N HIS A 13 3.39 -23.23 -11.81
CA HIS A 13 2.81 -22.06 -12.44
C HIS A 13 3.22 -20.84 -11.62
N PRO A 14 4.07 -19.94 -12.13
CA PRO A 14 4.36 -18.70 -11.44
C PRO A 14 3.03 -17.99 -11.21
N VAL A 15 2.72 -17.71 -9.95
CA VAL A 15 1.56 -16.91 -9.61
C VAL A 15 1.82 -15.54 -10.22
N LYS A 16 1.13 -15.22 -11.32
CA LYS A 16 1.12 -13.87 -11.88
C LYS A 16 0.47 -12.97 -10.83
N PHE A 17 1.29 -12.30 -10.04
CA PHE A 17 0.79 -11.22 -9.22
C PHE A 17 0.29 -10.13 -10.16
N ARG A 18 -0.91 -9.60 -9.91
CA ARG A 18 -1.46 -8.53 -10.72
C ARG A 18 -0.59 -7.30 -10.45
N ILE A 19 0.16 -6.86 -11.47
CA ILE A 19 0.94 -5.62 -11.41
C ILE A 19 -0.02 -4.52 -10.97
N PRO A 20 0.35 -3.68 -9.99
CA PRO A 20 -0.49 -2.56 -9.63
C PRO A 20 -0.73 -1.69 -10.87
N THR A 21 -2.00 -1.43 -11.18
CA THR A 21 -2.42 -0.52 -12.24
C THR A 21 -2.93 0.78 -11.63
N ALA A 22 -3.01 1.85 -12.42
CA ALA A 22 -3.63 3.11 -12.02
C ALA A 22 -5.10 2.97 -11.53
N ASP A 23 -5.76 1.84 -11.84
CA ASP A 23 -7.10 1.51 -11.35
C ASP A 23 -7.11 0.89 -9.93
N ASN A 24 -5.94 0.55 -9.38
CA ASN A 24 -5.82 -0.02 -8.05
C ASN A 24 -5.77 1.08 -6.99
N LEU A 25 -6.59 0.93 -5.95
CA LEU A 25 -6.46 1.75 -4.74
C LEU A 25 -5.14 1.41 -4.02
N VAL A 26 -4.44 2.45 -3.59
CA VAL A 26 -3.20 2.32 -2.82
C VAL A 26 -3.54 2.28 -1.33
N PRO A 27 -3.10 1.25 -0.59
CA PRO A 27 -3.21 1.26 0.86
C PRO A 27 -2.23 2.28 1.44
N ILE A 28 -2.77 3.28 2.13
CA ILE A 28 -2.01 4.30 2.84
C ILE A 28 -2.02 3.98 4.33
N ARG A 29 -0.84 4.04 4.95
CA ARG A 29 -0.69 3.99 6.40
C ARG A 29 -0.02 5.25 6.92
N LEU A 30 -0.62 5.86 7.93
CA LEU A 30 -0.04 6.98 8.66
C LEU A 30 0.46 6.48 10.01
N ASP A 31 1.70 6.79 10.35
CA ASP A 31 2.26 6.67 11.71
C ASP A 31 3.11 7.92 11.96
N ILE A 32 2.47 8.97 12.46
CA ILE A 32 3.05 10.30 12.60
C ILE A 32 3.13 10.65 14.09
N GLU A 33 4.31 11.08 14.53
CA GLU A 33 4.55 11.58 15.88
C GLU A 33 5.16 12.99 15.82
N ILE A 34 4.51 13.97 16.46
CA ILE A 34 4.99 15.35 16.58
C ILE A 34 4.79 15.77 18.04
N ASP A 35 5.86 16.21 18.70
CA ASP A 35 5.85 16.69 20.08
C ASP A 35 5.16 15.73 21.08
N GLY A 36 5.35 14.42 20.87
CA GLY A 36 4.75 13.36 21.69
C GLY A 36 3.28 13.04 21.39
N LEU A 37 2.63 13.78 20.49
CA LEU A 37 1.30 13.45 19.99
C LEU A 37 1.41 12.48 18.81
N LYS A 38 0.61 11.42 18.81
CA LYS A 38 0.60 10.39 17.77
C LYS A 38 -0.70 10.41 16.98
N HIS A 39 -0.58 10.33 15.67
CA HIS A 39 -1.70 10.07 14.76
C HIS A 39 -1.37 8.83 13.92
N ARG A 40 -2.22 7.80 14.06
CA ARG A 40 -2.13 6.53 13.34
C ARG A 40 -3.43 6.27 12.61
N ASP A 41 -3.34 5.99 11.32
CA ASP A 41 -4.51 5.71 10.49
C ASP A 41 -4.15 4.78 9.32
N ALA A 42 -5.16 4.13 8.76
CA ALA A 42 -5.04 3.28 7.58
C ALA A 42 -6.28 3.41 6.69
N PHE A 43 -6.07 3.78 5.44
CA PHE A 43 -7.14 3.97 4.46
C PHE A 43 -6.66 3.64 3.05
N LEU A 44 -7.58 3.72 2.08
CA LEU A 44 -7.30 3.50 0.67
C LEU A 44 -7.31 4.85 -0.06
N TRP A 45 -6.39 5.03 -1.00
CA TRP A 45 -6.29 6.24 -1.81
C TRP A 45 -6.33 5.92 -3.30
N ASN A 46 -7.01 6.74 -4.10
CA ASN A 46 -6.96 6.65 -5.54
C ASN A 46 -5.69 7.33 -6.06
N PRO A 47 -4.71 6.59 -6.62
CA PRO A 47 -3.45 7.19 -7.08
C PRO A 47 -3.65 8.16 -8.24
N SER A 48 -4.79 8.10 -8.94
CA SER A 48 -5.14 9.01 -10.02
C SER A 48 -5.62 10.39 -9.53
N ASP A 49 -5.94 10.55 -8.24
CA ASP A 49 -6.35 11.84 -7.69
C ASP A 49 -5.15 12.82 -7.65
N PRO A 50 -5.38 14.13 -7.91
CA PRO A 50 -4.31 15.12 -7.91
C PRO A 50 -3.81 15.42 -6.49
N ASP A 51 -2.57 15.90 -6.38
CA ASP A 51 -1.93 16.28 -5.11
C ASP A 51 -2.76 17.28 -4.28
N SER A 52 -3.57 18.12 -4.93
CA SER A 52 -4.49 19.04 -4.25
C SER A 52 -5.49 18.32 -3.35
N GLU A 53 -5.97 17.14 -3.74
CA GLU A 53 -6.90 16.36 -2.93
C GLU A 53 -6.23 15.79 -1.68
N VAL A 54 -4.95 15.40 -1.77
CA VAL A 54 -4.15 14.99 -0.60
C VAL A 54 -4.05 16.13 0.41
N VAL A 55 -3.81 17.36 -0.07
CA VAL A 55 -3.74 18.55 0.78
C VAL A 55 -5.09 18.88 1.41
N VAL A 56 -6.19 18.76 0.66
CA VAL A 56 -7.55 18.98 1.17
C VAL A 56 -7.90 17.95 2.24
N PHE A 57 -7.61 16.67 1.99
CA PHE A 57 -7.78 15.59 2.95
C PHE A 57 -7.00 15.89 4.24
N ALA A 58 -5.70 16.17 4.16
CA ALA A 58 -4.86 16.45 5.32
C ALA A 58 -5.39 17.62 6.17
N LYS A 59 -5.83 18.71 5.52
CA LYS A 59 -6.43 19.87 6.21
C LYS A 59 -7.74 19.51 6.92
N ARG A 60 -8.60 18.72 6.28
CA ARG A 60 -9.87 18.25 6.88
C ARG A 60 -9.60 17.32 8.06
N THR A 61 -8.75 16.31 7.89
CA THR A 61 -8.36 15.37 8.95
C THR A 61 -7.81 16.10 10.18
N VAL A 62 -6.87 17.03 10.00
CA VAL A 62 -6.31 17.82 11.10
C VAL A 62 -7.38 18.65 11.80
N LYS A 63 -8.30 19.26 11.05
CA LYS A 63 -9.40 20.05 11.61
C LYS A 63 -10.38 19.18 12.40
N ASP A 64 -10.83 18.08 11.82
CA ASP A 64 -11.88 17.22 12.37
C ASP A 64 -11.39 16.48 13.62
N LEU A 65 -10.13 16.04 13.62
CA LEU A 65 -9.47 15.39 14.75
C LEU A 65 -8.85 16.36 15.74
N LYS A 66 -8.96 17.68 15.50
CA LYS A 66 -8.38 18.75 16.33
C LYS A 66 -6.88 18.57 16.60
N LEU A 67 -6.15 18.11 15.58
CA LEU A 67 -4.70 17.93 15.65
C LEU A 67 -3.97 19.28 15.47
N PRO A 68 -2.71 19.39 15.94
CA PRO A 68 -1.87 20.53 15.65
C PRO A 68 -1.69 20.75 14.14
N PRO A 69 -1.65 22.01 13.65
CA PRO A 69 -1.47 22.31 12.22
C PRO A 69 -0.21 21.68 11.58
N ALA A 70 0.82 21.42 12.38
CA ALA A 70 2.05 20.75 11.94
C ALA A 70 1.80 19.35 11.32
N PHE A 71 0.71 18.68 11.71
CA PHE A 71 0.34 17.39 11.13
C PHE A 71 -0.04 17.48 9.65
N VAL A 72 -0.50 18.63 9.15
CA VAL A 72 -0.92 18.77 7.74
C VAL A 72 0.23 18.40 6.81
N THR A 73 1.41 18.99 7.04
CA THR A 73 2.58 18.74 6.20
C THR A 73 3.04 17.29 6.28
N GLN A 74 3.04 16.70 7.48
CA GLN A 74 3.46 15.31 7.68
C GLN A 74 2.51 14.30 7.02
N ILE A 75 1.19 14.54 7.10
CA ILE A 75 0.19 13.72 6.42
C ILE A 75 0.38 13.79 4.91
N VAL A 76 0.52 15.00 4.34
CA VAL A 76 0.73 15.18 2.89
C VAL A 76 1.98 14.44 2.42
N GLN A 77 3.11 14.65 3.09
CA GLN A 77 4.38 14.01 2.74
C GLN A 77 4.29 12.48 2.82
N SER A 78 3.67 11.95 3.88
CA SER A 78 3.50 10.50 4.06
C SER A 78 2.63 9.86 2.97
N ILE A 79 1.54 10.52 2.56
CA ILE A 79 0.68 10.03 1.48
C ILE A 79 1.43 10.08 0.15
N GLN A 80 2.04 11.21 -0.19
CA GLN A 80 2.75 11.40 -1.46
C GLN A 80 3.93 10.45 -1.61
N ALA A 81 4.68 10.18 -0.54
CA ALA A 81 5.77 9.20 -0.55
C ALA A 81 5.25 7.79 -0.92
N GLN A 82 4.18 7.34 -0.26
CA GLN A 82 3.58 6.02 -0.55
C GLN A 82 2.99 5.93 -1.96
N LEU A 83 2.41 7.01 -2.47
CA LEU A 83 1.94 7.07 -3.86
C LEU A 83 3.11 7.07 -4.86
N GLY A 84 4.21 7.75 -4.56
CA GLY A 84 5.43 7.72 -5.35
C GLY A 84 6.04 6.32 -5.42
N ASP A 85 6.16 5.66 -4.26
CA ASP A 85 6.61 4.28 -4.17
C ASP A 85 5.69 3.35 -4.97
N PHE A 86 4.38 3.50 -4.84
CA PHE A 86 3.41 2.71 -5.59
C PHE A 86 3.59 2.84 -7.12
N ARG A 87 3.72 4.08 -7.61
CA ARG A 87 3.93 4.36 -9.05
C ARG A 87 5.25 3.79 -9.57
N SER A 88 6.27 3.64 -8.72
CA SER A 88 7.54 3.04 -9.12
C SER A 88 7.44 1.56 -9.49
N TYR A 89 6.38 0.86 -9.02
CA TYR A 89 6.09 -0.53 -9.37
C TYR A 89 5.24 -0.66 -10.65
N GLU A 90 4.65 0.43 -11.17
CA GLU A 90 3.88 0.38 -12.41
C GLU A 90 4.79 -0.02 -13.58
N GLY A 91 4.39 -1.05 -14.33
CA GLY A 91 5.15 -1.55 -15.48
C GLY A 91 6.31 -2.50 -15.14
N GLN A 92 6.52 -2.85 -13.86
CA GLN A 92 7.46 -3.92 -13.50
C GLN A 92 6.75 -5.28 -13.52
N ASP A 93 7.28 -6.23 -14.31
CA ASP A 93 6.87 -7.62 -14.21
C ASP A 93 7.32 -8.19 -12.86
N MET A 94 6.38 -8.43 -11.94
CA MET A 94 6.66 -9.12 -10.69
C MET A 94 6.75 -10.64 -10.93
N TYR A 95 7.96 -11.14 -11.18
CA TYR A 95 8.24 -12.58 -11.11
C TYR A 95 8.43 -12.98 -9.65
N ALA A 96 7.36 -13.43 -8.99
CA ALA A 96 7.46 -13.97 -7.64
C ALA A 96 8.31 -15.25 -7.67
N GLY A 97 9.55 -15.18 -7.18
CA GLY A 97 10.29 -16.36 -6.74
C GLY A 97 9.54 -16.97 -5.55
N GLU A 98 8.73 -17.99 -5.83
CA GLU A 98 8.11 -18.97 -4.92
C GLU A 98 8.28 -18.67 -3.41
N LYS A 99 7.49 -17.74 -2.87
CA LYS A 99 7.17 -17.72 -1.44
C LYS A 99 5.72 -17.30 -1.27
N ILE A 100 4.84 -18.30 -1.36
CA ILE A 100 3.47 -18.18 -0.85
C ILE A 100 3.62 -18.08 0.67
N VAL A 101 3.47 -16.86 1.22
CA VAL A 101 3.51 -16.65 2.66
C VAL A 101 2.07 -16.79 3.17
N PRO A 102 1.79 -17.69 4.13
CA PRO A 102 0.46 -17.77 4.72
C PRO A 102 0.13 -16.43 5.40
N ILE A 103 -1.04 -15.88 5.08
CA ILE A 103 -1.63 -14.75 5.80
C ILE A 103 -2.03 -15.31 7.18
N LYS A 104 -1.37 -14.81 8.24
CA LYS A 104 -1.70 -15.17 9.63
C LYS A 104 -2.90 -14.39 10.13
#